data_AF-A0A9X0CHK3-F1
#
_entry.id   AF-A0A9X0CHK3-F1
#
_cell.length_a   1.000
_cell.length_b   1.000
_cell.length_c   1.000
_cell.angle_alpha   90.00
_cell.angle_beta   90.00
_cell.angle_gamma   90.00
#
_symmetry.space_group_name_H-M   'P 1'
#
loop_
_entity.id
_entity.type
_entity.pdbx_description
1 polymer ?
#
loop_
_entity_poly.entity_id
_entity_poly.type
_entity_poly.pdbx_seq_one_letter_code
_entity_poly.pdbx_strand_id
1 'polypeptide(L)'
;MSTMQKGHTVAVVFLLMLIFAPPSNCSYQNILKFLHVSDIHLDPFYDKSIDKTTRCHAAGSTSNADYEAPYGRIGCDSPTDLLELTLSAMREKGDNAKFIILTGDSTGHGLTDDHGSHTVLESMSLVSSNIHQVFPDIPVFPAFGNNDLPGHYILPNNSAWYRTILSYWAPLILCSECQEHVQKPTTIEALSKTFLDGGYYSVNIADGKMILLILNTMYWNDNRYTDPLVEQIAENQMQWFSNQLQLAKDQGKRVLIMSHIPPGGDPYGYNYFWYPEYIKRYVSLTAGKYHDVVAGQFYAHTHSDDFHLQILDAADEKAEEVSTKSFVLMAPSVSPVYANNPAFRIMSLNTDIQALVDYDQYYLDLVIATEFSNPVWKFDYTFSKKYPSKNKLIDANRIDELNQQLISQTDGTYWKGYIQSRTTNYQPSDYDRLPLYCVMRYVFEEDFAKCHEKFKMQDCATSSPSRVVLDSSICSSPRPSTSAGNTKGHPPVTTKSNTEKGAKTIKKKVRQDFATSTPSRVVLDSSICSFPRPSTSAGNTKGHPPVATKSNTEKGAKTKRRKW
;
A
#
# COMPACT_ATOMS: atom_id res chain seq x y z
N MET A 1 85.28 46.21 35.12
CA MET A 1 84.45 45.48 36.12
C MET A 1 83.11 45.23 35.46
N SER A 2 82.86 44.00 34.98
CA SER A 2 82.05 42.97 35.65
C SER A 2 80.55 43.27 35.48
N THR A 3 79.64 42.42 35.01
CA THR A 3 79.65 40.97 34.73
C THR A 3 78.34 40.66 33.99
N MET A 4 78.32 39.54 33.25
CA MET A 4 77.13 38.90 32.67
C MET A 4 75.96 38.75 33.67
N GLN A 5 74.73 38.80 33.16
CA GLN A 5 73.64 37.95 33.66
C GLN A 5 72.73 37.49 32.51
N LYS A 6 72.70 36.17 32.31
CA LYS A 6 71.79 35.45 31.40
C LYS A 6 70.38 35.41 32.01
N GLY A 7 69.33 35.42 31.18
CA GLY A 7 67.97 35.20 31.68
C GLY A 7 66.86 35.15 30.62
N HIS A 8 66.78 34.03 29.89
CA HIS A 8 65.58 33.36 29.37
C HIS A 8 64.49 34.21 28.68
N THR A 9 64.50 34.16 27.34
CA THR A 9 63.36 34.50 26.48
C THR A 9 62.28 33.42 26.62
N VAL A 10 61.17 33.72 27.31
CA VAL A 10 59.97 32.88 27.29
C VAL A 10 59.20 33.20 26.01
N ALA A 11 59.30 32.32 25.01
CA ALA A 11 58.41 32.34 23.86
C ALA A 11 57.03 31.85 24.31
N VAL A 12 56.07 32.76 24.45
CA VAL A 12 54.66 32.42 24.67
C VAL A 12 54.10 31.94 23.34
N VAL A 13 54.13 30.62 23.13
CA VAL A 13 53.41 29.96 22.04
C VAL A 13 51.93 29.96 22.42
N PHE A 14 51.14 30.83 21.78
CA PHE A 14 49.69 30.73 21.80
C PHE A 14 49.28 29.47 21.03
N LEU A 15 49.12 28.36 21.75
CA LEU A 15 48.49 27.16 21.23
C LEU A 15 46.98 27.46 21.12
N LEU A 16 46.53 27.86 19.93
CA LEU A 16 45.12 27.86 19.56
C LEU A 16 44.63 26.42 19.62
N MET A 17 44.13 25.99 20.78
CA MET A 17 43.29 24.81 20.86
C MET A 17 42.00 25.12 20.11
N LEU A 18 41.94 24.71 18.85
CA LEU A 18 40.68 24.46 18.16
C LEU A 18 39.96 23.39 18.97
N ILE A 19 39.05 23.83 19.85
CA ILE A 19 38.06 22.96 20.45
C ILE A 19 37.23 22.44 19.30
N PHE A 20 37.55 21.24 18.80
CA PHE A 20 36.63 20.46 18.02
C PHE A 20 35.46 20.14 18.94
N ALA A 21 34.44 21.00 18.92
CA ALA A 21 33.13 20.60 19.38
C ALA A 21 32.78 19.33 18.58
N PRO A 22 32.44 18.21 19.23
CA PRO A 22 31.87 17.08 18.50
C PRO A 22 30.71 17.62 17.66
N PRO A 23 30.50 17.16 16.41
CA PRO A 23 29.40 17.64 15.60
C PRO A 23 28.15 17.55 16.46
N SER A 24 27.60 18.72 16.79
CA SER A 24 26.37 18.85 17.53
C SER A 24 25.39 17.91 16.85
N ASN A 25 24.90 16.91 17.58
CA ASN A 25 23.82 16.05 17.12
C ASN A 25 22.81 16.97 16.45
N CYS A 26 22.70 16.89 15.11
CA CYS A 26 21.63 17.53 14.37
C CYS A 26 20.35 16.83 14.81
N SER A 27 19.85 17.20 15.99
CA SER A 27 18.46 17.02 16.33
C SER A 27 17.72 17.74 15.21
N TYR A 28 17.06 16.98 14.35
CA TYR A 28 16.17 17.53 13.34
C TYR A 28 15.10 18.35 14.06
N GLN A 29 15.36 19.64 14.24
CA GLN A 29 14.35 20.59 14.65
C GLN A 29 13.39 20.71 13.45
N ASN A 30 12.08 20.74 13.71
CA ASN A 30 10.99 20.78 12.71
C ASN A 30 10.68 19.47 11.95
N ILE A 31 10.48 18.37 12.68
CA ILE A 31 9.82 17.16 12.17
C ILE A 31 8.30 17.34 12.18
N LEU A 32 7.70 17.30 11.00
CA LEU A 32 6.26 17.17 10.80
C LEU A 32 5.91 15.68 10.68
N LYS A 33 4.83 15.26 11.35
CA LYS A 33 4.26 13.92 11.21
C LYS A 33 2.99 13.94 10.37
N PHE A 34 2.76 12.89 9.60
CA PHE A 34 1.50 12.67 8.90
C PHE A 34 1.16 11.17 8.84
N LEU A 35 -0.13 10.87 8.75
CA LEU A 35 -0.64 9.49 8.65
C LEU A 35 -0.72 9.06 7.19
N HIS A 36 -0.35 7.81 6.91
CA HIS A 36 -0.58 7.16 5.61
C HIS A 36 -1.36 5.87 5.83
N VAL A 37 -2.56 5.84 5.25
CA VAL A 37 -3.49 4.71 5.24
C VAL A 37 -3.97 4.49 3.80
N SER A 38 -4.34 3.25 3.46
CA SER A 38 -4.81 2.90 2.12
C SER A 38 -5.68 1.65 2.15
N ASP A 39 -6.38 1.42 1.04
CA ASP A 39 -7.01 0.13 0.73
C ASP A 39 -7.89 -0.32 1.90
N ILE A 40 -8.76 0.61 2.31
CA ILE A 40 -9.74 0.39 3.37
C ILE A 40 -10.69 -0.71 2.94
N HIS A 41 -11.12 -0.67 1.68
CA HIS A 41 -12.13 -1.54 1.12
C HIS A 41 -13.29 -1.78 2.09
N LEU A 42 -14.01 -0.72 2.41
CA LEU A 42 -15.19 -0.83 3.25
C LEU A 42 -16.24 -1.68 2.54
N ASP A 43 -16.60 -2.78 3.19
CA ASP A 43 -17.67 -3.66 2.79
C ASP A 43 -18.88 -3.46 3.73
N PRO A 44 -19.90 -2.70 3.30
CA PRO A 44 -21.09 -2.48 4.11
C PRO A 44 -22.00 -3.72 4.24
N PHE A 45 -21.72 -4.80 3.51
CA PHE A 45 -22.49 -6.04 3.53
C PHE A 45 -21.79 -7.19 4.26
N TYR A 46 -20.64 -6.91 4.88
CA TYR A 46 -19.90 -7.88 5.69
C TYR A 46 -20.79 -8.50 6.78
N ASP A 47 -20.83 -9.82 6.83
CA ASP A 47 -21.46 -10.60 7.89
C ASP A 47 -20.42 -11.42 8.66
N LYS A 48 -20.26 -11.10 9.95
CA LYS A 48 -19.30 -11.73 10.86
C LYS A 48 -19.48 -13.26 11.00
N SER A 49 -20.67 -13.80 10.70
CA SER A 49 -21.00 -15.22 10.81
C SER A 49 -20.74 -16.01 9.52
N ILE A 50 -20.35 -15.33 8.45
CA ILE A 50 -20.14 -15.92 7.13
C ILE A 50 -18.64 -16.08 6.84
N ASP A 51 -18.30 -17.18 6.19
CA ASP A 51 -16.93 -17.48 5.80
C ASP A 51 -16.51 -16.70 4.54
N LYS A 52 -15.21 -16.73 4.25
CA LYS A 52 -14.64 -16.01 3.10
C LYS A 52 -15.02 -16.55 1.73
N THR A 53 -15.60 -17.75 1.63
CA THR A 53 -15.92 -18.38 0.33
C THR A 53 -17.00 -17.62 -0.44
N THR A 54 -17.87 -16.91 0.28
CA THR A 54 -18.88 -16.00 -0.30
C THR A 54 -18.54 -14.53 -0.06
N ARG A 55 -17.25 -14.19 0.05
CA ARG A 55 -16.77 -12.83 0.36
C ARG A 55 -17.34 -12.29 1.68
N CYS A 56 -17.61 -13.16 2.65
CA CYS A 56 -18.26 -12.82 3.91
C CYS A 56 -19.69 -12.23 3.76
N HIS A 57 -20.38 -12.48 2.64
CA HIS A 57 -21.76 -12.05 2.44
C HIS A 57 -22.76 -13.18 2.63
N ALA A 58 -23.86 -12.91 3.34
CA ALA A 58 -24.96 -13.84 3.55
C ALA A 58 -25.76 -14.05 2.24
N ALA A 59 -25.26 -14.88 1.32
CA ALA A 59 -25.92 -15.25 0.05
C ALA A 59 -27.10 -16.23 0.26
N GLY A 60 -27.99 -15.94 1.22
CA GLY A 60 -29.10 -16.82 1.61
C GLY A 60 -28.71 -17.96 2.58
N SER A 61 -27.49 -17.96 3.12
CA SER A 61 -27.03 -18.85 4.19
C SER A 61 -27.30 -18.24 5.58
N THR A 62 -27.43 -19.08 6.61
CA THR A 62 -27.73 -18.64 8.00
C THR A 62 -26.51 -18.57 8.92
N SER A 63 -25.41 -19.24 8.54
CA SER A 63 -24.05 -19.17 9.11
C SER A 63 -23.27 -20.32 8.47
N ASN A 64 -22.07 -20.09 7.95
CA ASN A 64 -21.18 -21.14 7.45
C ASN A 64 -19.74 -21.04 7.97
N ALA A 65 -19.41 -20.01 8.76
CA ALA A 65 -18.10 -19.90 9.38
C ALA A 65 -17.97 -20.70 10.68
N ASP A 66 -16.74 -21.12 10.99
CA ASP A 66 -16.40 -21.84 12.22
C ASP A 66 -16.39 -20.95 13.48
N TYR A 67 -16.35 -19.62 13.31
CA TYR A 67 -16.34 -18.62 14.39
C TYR A 67 -16.89 -17.27 13.90
N GLU A 68 -17.42 -16.45 14.81
CA GLU A 68 -17.79 -15.05 14.50
C GLU A 68 -16.56 -14.15 14.43
N ALA A 69 -16.48 -13.30 13.42
CA ALA A 69 -15.36 -12.40 13.17
C ALA A 69 -15.79 -10.93 13.14
N PRO A 70 -16.15 -10.30 14.27
CA PRO A 70 -16.72 -8.95 14.30
C PRO A 70 -15.78 -7.89 13.71
N TYR A 71 -14.48 -8.03 13.92
CA TYR A 71 -13.47 -7.06 13.47
C TYR A 71 -12.93 -7.34 12.07
N GLY A 72 -13.51 -8.31 11.36
CA GLY A 72 -13.07 -8.73 10.02
C GLY A 72 -12.45 -10.12 10.02
N ARG A 73 -12.34 -10.69 8.82
CA ARG A 73 -11.82 -12.05 8.59
C ARG A 73 -10.75 -11.98 7.50
N ILE A 74 -9.60 -12.64 7.73
CA ILE A 74 -8.58 -12.80 6.68
C ILE A 74 -9.22 -13.42 5.43
N GLY A 75 -9.09 -12.75 4.28
CA GLY A 75 -9.75 -13.14 3.03
C GLY A 75 -11.07 -12.43 2.72
N CYS A 76 -11.49 -11.49 3.55
CA CYS A 76 -12.65 -10.62 3.31
C CYS A 76 -12.26 -9.15 3.40
N ASP A 77 -13.07 -8.30 2.80
CA ASP A 77 -12.94 -6.85 2.91
C ASP A 77 -13.39 -6.34 4.30
N SER A 78 -13.10 -5.07 4.57
CA SER A 78 -13.19 -4.50 5.92
C SER A 78 -14.64 -4.26 6.34
N PRO A 79 -15.10 -4.79 7.49
CA PRO A 79 -16.33 -4.32 8.10
C PRO A 79 -16.20 -2.88 8.63
N THR A 80 -17.35 -2.27 8.92
CA THR A 80 -17.39 -0.94 9.57
C THR A 80 -16.62 -0.93 10.89
N ASP A 81 -16.73 -1.98 11.70
CA ASP A 81 -16.00 -2.11 12.97
C ASP A 81 -14.47 -2.01 12.78
N LEU A 82 -13.92 -2.56 11.69
CA LEU A 82 -12.49 -2.46 11.40
C LEU A 82 -12.09 -1.04 10.99
N LEU A 83 -12.92 -0.35 10.20
CA LEU A 83 -12.72 1.06 9.87
C LEU A 83 -12.67 1.91 11.14
N GLU A 84 -13.66 1.77 12.03
CA GLU A 84 -13.73 2.52 13.29
C GLU A 84 -12.52 2.25 14.19
N LEU A 85 -12.13 0.98 14.36
CA LEU A 85 -10.94 0.59 15.11
C LEU A 85 -9.66 1.19 14.52
N THR A 86 -9.54 1.19 13.19
CA THR A 86 -8.40 1.78 12.49
C THR A 86 -8.31 3.28 12.76
N LEU A 87 -9.41 4.01 12.59
CA LEU A 87 -9.44 5.46 12.81
C LEU A 87 -9.15 5.82 14.27
N SER A 88 -9.71 5.07 15.23
CA SER A 88 -9.42 5.25 16.65
C SER A 88 -7.93 5.05 16.95
N ALA A 89 -7.32 4.01 16.40
CA ALA A 89 -5.90 3.75 16.58
C ALA A 89 -5.01 4.79 15.90
N MET A 90 -5.37 5.24 14.70
CA MET A 90 -4.69 6.34 14.03
C MET A 90 -4.72 7.61 14.88
N ARG A 91 -5.85 7.92 15.55
CA ARG A 91 -5.97 9.09 16.43
C ARG A 91 -5.12 8.94 17.69
N GLU A 92 -5.11 7.75 18.28
CA GLU A 92 -4.36 7.45 19.49
C GLU A 92 -2.83 7.47 19.25
N LYS A 93 -2.37 6.80 18.18
CA LYS A 93 -0.93 6.62 17.90
C LYS A 93 -0.35 7.78 17.09
N GLY A 94 -1.15 8.37 16.21
CA GLY A 94 -0.80 9.49 15.33
C GLY A 94 -0.83 10.85 16.01
N ASP A 95 -0.68 10.92 17.33
CA ASP A 95 -0.73 12.18 18.07
C ASP A 95 0.21 13.23 17.45
N ASN A 96 -0.32 14.43 17.23
CA ASN A 96 0.30 15.56 16.52
C ASN A 96 0.55 15.40 15.01
N ALA A 97 -0.01 14.39 14.35
CA ALA A 97 -0.06 14.35 12.89
C ALA A 97 -0.71 15.64 12.35
N LYS A 98 -0.19 16.17 11.24
CA LYS A 98 -0.65 17.44 10.65
C LYS A 98 -1.58 17.26 9.46
N PHE A 99 -1.60 16.07 8.88
CA PHE A 99 -2.51 15.68 7.82
C PHE A 99 -2.54 14.16 7.69
N ILE A 100 -3.48 13.66 6.89
CA ILE A 100 -3.61 12.26 6.51
C ILE A 100 -3.54 12.16 4.99
N ILE A 101 -2.78 11.20 4.47
CA ILE A 101 -2.90 10.76 3.07
C ILE A 101 -3.65 9.44 3.01
N LEU A 102 -4.65 9.37 2.13
CA LEU A 102 -5.44 8.17 1.85
C LEU A 102 -5.20 7.79 0.38
N THR A 103 -4.41 6.75 0.13
CA THR A 103 -3.97 6.40 -1.25
C THR A 103 -4.98 5.53 -2.01
N GLY A 104 -6.28 5.74 -1.80
CA GLY A 104 -7.37 5.13 -2.58
C GLY A 104 -7.87 3.78 -2.08
N ASP A 105 -8.82 3.23 -2.84
CA ASP A 105 -9.58 2.01 -2.58
C ASP A 105 -10.26 2.05 -1.20
N SER A 106 -11.14 3.03 -1.06
CA SER A 106 -12.02 3.16 0.10
C SER A 106 -13.13 2.11 0.10
N THR A 107 -13.50 1.57 -1.06
CA THR A 107 -14.68 0.72 -1.27
C THR A 107 -14.33 -0.75 -1.50
N GLY A 108 -15.20 -1.63 -1.00
CA GLY A 108 -15.06 -3.08 -1.12
C GLY A 108 -15.02 -3.60 -2.56
N HIS A 109 -14.36 -4.73 -2.75
CA HIS A 109 -14.26 -5.42 -4.03
C HIS A 109 -15.63 -5.90 -4.52
N GLY A 110 -15.94 -5.62 -5.79
CA GLY A 110 -17.16 -6.10 -6.45
C GLY A 110 -18.44 -5.35 -6.07
N LEU A 111 -18.38 -4.29 -5.26
CA LEU A 111 -19.57 -3.53 -4.85
C LEU A 111 -20.37 -3.00 -6.05
N THR A 112 -19.70 -2.50 -7.10
CA THR A 112 -20.40 -2.08 -8.32
C THR A 112 -21.09 -3.25 -9.02
N ASP A 113 -20.42 -4.39 -9.15
CA ASP A 113 -20.95 -5.52 -9.90
C ASP A 113 -22.15 -6.15 -9.19
N ASP A 114 -22.08 -6.22 -7.86
CA ASP A 114 -23.11 -6.85 -7.03
C ASP A 114 -24.28 -5.90 -6.71
N HIS A 115 -23.99 -4.60 -6.51
CA HIS A 115 -24.95 -3.63 -5.96
C HIS A 115 -25.05 -2.32 -6.74
N GLY A 116 -24.28 -2.14 -7.82
CA GLY A 116 -24.29 -0.93 -8.66
C GLY A 116 -23.47 0.22 -8.10
N SER A 117 -23.13 1.17 -8.99
CA SER A 117 -22.20 2.26 -8.71
C SER A 117 -22.64 3.25 -7.61
N HIS A 118 -23.94 3.34 -7.31
CA HIS A 118 -24.43 4.18 -6.21
C HIS A 118 -23.90 3.70 -4.85
N THR A 119 -23.74 2.39 -4.68
CA THR A 119 -23.19 1.78 -3.45
C THR A 119 -21.73 2.19 -3.24
N VAL A 120 -20.96 2.35 -4.32
CA VAL A 120 -19.59 2.90 -4.23
C VAL A 120 -19.61 4.34 -3.72
N LEU A 121 -20.51 5.19 -4.23
CA LEU A 121 -20.65 6.57 -3.74
C LEU A 121 -21.07 6.63 -2.26
N GLU A 122 -21.97 5.74 -1.84
CA GLU A 122 -22.39 5.63 -0.43
C GLU A 122 -21.25 5.18 0.47
N SER A 123 -20.49 4.15 0.06
CA SER A 123 -19.31 3.67 0.79
C SER A 123 -18.23 4.75 0.90
N MET A 124 -17.94 5.46 -0.20
CA MET A 124 -17.02 6.62 -0.21
C MET A 124 -17.48 7.73 0.74
N SER A 125 -18.79 8.01 0.80
CA SER A 125 -19.37 8.99 1.72
C SER A 125 -19.21 8.54 3.18
N LEU A 126 -19.43 7.26 3.46
CA LEU A 126 -19.29 6.69 4.79
C LEU A 126 -17.84 6.72 5.28
N VAL A 127 -16.88 6.31 4.44
CA VAL A 127 -15.45 6.41 4.76
C VAL A 127 -15.05 7.87 5.02
N SER A 128 -15.46 8.78 4.14
CA SER A 128 -15.13 10.21 4.26
C SER A 128 -15.70 10.83 5.53
N SER A 129 -16.95 10.52 5.86
CA SER A 129 -17.62 11.06 7.07
C SER A 129 -17.02 10.50 8.37
N ASN A 130 -16.72 9.20 8.43
CA ASN A 130 -16.05 8.61 9.59
C ASN A 130 -14.66 9.21 9.83
N ILE A 131 -13.87 9.39 8.76
CA ILE A 131 -12.56 10.05 8.86
C ILE A 131 -12.72 11.47 9.39
N HIS A 132 -13.63 12.27 8.80
CA HIS A 132 -13.85 13.66 9.21
C HIS A 132 -14.32 13.78 10.66
N GLN A 133 -15.13 12.83 11.13
CA GLN A 133 -15.61 12.80 12.52
C GLN A 133 -14.47 12.55 13.53
N VAL A 134 -13.51 11.70 13.19
CA VAL A 134 -12.37 11.37 14.07
C VAL A 134 -11.24 12.41 13.95
N PHE A 135 -11.11 13.04 12.78
CA PHE A 135 -10.07 14.02 12.46
C PHE A 135 -10.65 15.34 11.91
N PRO A 136 -11.47 16.07 12.69
CA PRO A 136 -12.06 17.33 12.23
C PRO A 136 -11.03 18.47 12.13
N ASP A 137 -9.87 18.31 12.79
CA ASP A 137 -8.87 19.34 13.06
C ASP A 137 -7.62 19.26 12.16
N ILE A 138 -7.55 18.31 11.23
CA ILE A 138 -6.46 18.19 10.25
C ILE A 138 -6.99 17.86 8.85
N PRO A 139 -6.35 18.33 7.77
CA PRO A 139 -6.76 17.98 6.42
C PRO A 139 -6.48 16.51 6.08
N VAL A 140 -7.31 15.97 5.20
CA VAL A 140 -7.14 14.63 4.61
C VAL A 140 -7.08 14.74 3.10
N PHE A 141 -6.10 14.05 2.51
CA PHE A 141 -5.83 14.08 1.07
C PHE A 141 -6.06 12.69 0.48
N PRO A 142 -7.28 12.41 0.01
CA PRO A 142 -7.62 11.16 -0.66
C PRO A 142 -7.23 11.16 -2.14
N ALA A 143 -6.76 10.01 -2.63
CA ALA A 143 -6.63 9.66 -4.05
C ALA A 143 -7.71 8.65 -4.45
N PHE A 144 -7.97 8.51 -5.75
CA PHE A 144 -8.84 7.45 -6.27
C PHE A 144 -8.05 6.16 -6.46
N GLY A 145 -8.61 5.05 -5.99
CA GLY A 145 -8.23 3.70 -6.44
C GLY A 145 -9.18 3.13 -7.49
N ASN A 146 -8.88 1.91 -7.97
CA ASN A 146 -9.65 1.26 -9.04
C ASN A 146 -11.06 0.84 -8.61
N ASN A 147 -11.32 0.67 -7.30
CA ASN A 147 -12.64 0.35 -6.76
C ASN A 147 -13.47 1.60 -6.42
N ASP A 148 -12.86 2.79 -6.36
CA ASP A 148 -13.54 4.07 -6.05
C ASP A 148 -14.24 4.72 -7.27
N LEU A 149 -14.25 4.03 -8.40
CA LEU A 149 -14.78 4.49 -9.68
C LEU A 149 -16.21 3.95 -9.92
N PRO A 150 -16.94 4.48 -10.93
CA PRO A 150 -18.26 3.97 -11.30
C PRO A 150 -18.35 2.44 -11.50
N GLY A 151 -17.21 1.80 -11.79
CA GLY A 151 -17.02 0.36 -11.77
C GLY A 151 -15.53 0.04 -11.65
N HIS A 152 -15.20 -1.22 -11.44
CA HIS A 152 -13.81 -1.66 -11.33
C HIS A 152 -13.01 -1.25 -12.58
N TYR A 153 -12.04 -0.34 -12.43
CA TYR A 153 -11.29 0.30 -13.53
C TYR A 153 -12.12 1.11 -14.55
N ILE A 154 -13.40 1.38 -14.29
CA ILE A 154 -14.26 2.12 -15.21
C ILE A 154 -14.22 3.60 -14.87
N LEU A 155 -13.35 4.34 -15.55
CA LEU A 155 -13.26 5.80 -15.45
C LEU A 155 -14.58 6.51 -15.78
N PRO A 156 -14.91 7.64 -15.11
CA PRO A 156 -16.09 8.43 -15.42
C PRO A 156 -16.03 9.03 -16.83
N ASN A 157 -17.14 8.94 -17.57
CA ASN A 157 -17.28 9.55 -18.89
C ASN A 157 -17.67 11.05 -18.85
N ASN A 158 -17.85 11.62 -17.67
CA ASN A 158 -18.11 13.04 -17.43
C ASN A 158 -17.81 13.42 -15.98
N SER A 159 -17.82 14.71 -15.67
CA SER A 159 -17.47 15.24 -14.35
C SER A 159 -18.47 14.95 -13.22
N ALA A 160 -19.65 14.36 -13.46
CA ALA A 160 -20.67 14.18 -12.44
C ALA A 160 -20.20 13.28 -11.28
N TRP A 161 -19.48 12.20 -11.58
CA TRP A 161 -18.90 11.33 -10.55
C TRP A 161 -17.95 12.10 -9.64
N TYR A 162 -16.98 12.81 -10.24
CA TYR A 162 -16.05 13.66 -9.51
C TYR A 162 -16.76 14.77 -8.75
N ARG A 163 -17.84 15.35 -9.28
CA ARG A 163 -18.61 16.40 -8.61
C ARG A 163 -19.29 15.89 -7.34
N THR A 164 -19.84 14.67 -7.38
CA THR A 164 -20.40 14.01 -6.21
C THR A 164 -19.32 13.70 -5.17
N ILE A 165 -18.22 13.07 -5.57
CA ILE A 165 -17.12 12.76 -4.64
C ILE A 165 -16.50 14.02 -4.05
N LEU A 166 -16.33 15.09 -4.84
CA LEU A 166 -15.82 16.37 -4.36
C LEU A 166 -16.71 16.96 -3.26
N SER A 167 -18.03 16.69 -3.26
CA SER A 167 -18.90 17.14 -2.17
C SER A 167 -18.59 16.46 -0.82
N TYR A 168 -18.04 15.24 -0.85
CA TYR A 168 -17.60 14.50 0.33
C TYR A 168 -16.17 14.87 0.73
N TRP A 169 -15.30 15.09 -0.25
CA TRP A 169 -13.87 15.30 -0.04
C TRP A 169 -13.44 16.75 0.13
N ALA A 170 -14.19 17.73 -0.39
CA ALA A 170 -13.84 19.13 -0.23
C ALA A 170 -13.74 19.56 1.25
N PRO A 171 -14.67 19.15 2.16
CA PRO A 171 -14.53 19.45 3.59
C PRO A 171 -13.26 18.89 4.22
N LEU A 172 -12.87 17.67 3.83
CA LEU A 172 -11.64 16.99 4.26
C LEU A 172 -10.38 17.69 3.73
N ILE A 173 -10.32 17.97 2.42
CA ILE A 173 -9.15 18.53 1.73
C ILE A 173 -8.91 19.99 2.16
N LEU A 174 -9.99 20.79 2.25
CA LEU A 174 -9.93 22.19 2.67
C LEU A 174 -9.86 22.33 4.19
N CYS A 175 -9.93 21.20 4.91
CA CYS A 175 -10.11 21.12 6.35
C CYS A 175 -11.11 22.16 6.86
N SER A 176 -12.37 22.05 6.44
CA SER A 176 -13.40 23.06 6.70
C SER A 176 -13.63 23.35 8.19
N GLU A 177 -13.36 22.39 9.05
CA GLU A 177 -13.50 22.49 10.52
C GLU A 177 -12.19 22.80 11.25
N CYS A 178 -11.06 22.89 10.53
CA CYS A 178 -9.80 23.34 11.12
C CYS A 178 -9.94 24.75 11.69
N GLN A 179 -9.20 25.00 12.79
CA GLN A 179 -9.09 26.33 13.39
C GLN A 179 -8.55 27.36 12.38
N GLU A 180 -8.94 28.63 12.53
CA GLU A 180 -8.59 29.70 11.58
C GLU A 180 -7.09 29.89 11.34
N HIS A 181 -6.26 29.55 12.34
CA HIS A 181 -4.80 29.66 12.24
C HIS A 181 -4.16 28.54 11.40
N VAL A 182 -4.90 27.48 11.09
CA VAL A 182 -4.41 26.40 10.22
C VAL A 182 -4.46 26.89 8.79
N GLN A 183 -3.29 26.93 8.14
CA GLN A 183 -3.19 27.31 6.74
C GLN A 183 -3.99 26.33 5.87
N LYS A 184 -4.92 26.88 5.09
CA LYS A 184 -5.71 26.10 4.14
C LYS A 184 -4.79 25.50 3.07
N PRO A 185 -4.88 24.18 2.78
CA PRO A 185 -3.97 23.55 1.82
C PRO A 185 -4.14 24.06 0.39
N THR A 186 -5.37 24.43 0.02
CA THR A 186 -5.72 24.96 -1.31
C THR A 186 -7.03 25.78 -1.21
N THR A 187 -7.52 26.30 -2.34
CA THR A 187 -8.84 26.95 -2.45
C THR A 187 -9.82 26.03 -3.16
N ILE A 188 -11.13 26.22 -2.91
CA ILE A 188 -12.17 25.45 -3.62
C ILE A 188 -12.10 25.65 -5.14
N GLU A 189 -11.71 26.85 -5.60
CA GLU A 189 -11.56 27.16 -7.02
C GLU A 189 -10.40 26.37 -7.64
N ALA A 190 -9.22 26.40 -7.01
CA ALA A 190 -8.05 25.67 -7.49
C ALA A 190 -8.27 24.16 -7.46
N LEU A 191 -8.87 23.65 -6.37
CA LEU A 191 -9.23 22.23 -6.22
C LEU A 191 -10.22 21.79 -7.31
N SER A 192 -11.34 22.51 -7.45
CA SER A 192 -12.41 22.13 -8.39
C SER A 192 -11.93 22.10 -9.83
N LYS A 193 -10.98 22.97 -10.20
CA LYS A 193 -10.49 23.08 -11.58
C LYS A 193 -9.90 21.77 -12.11
N THR A 194 -9.04 21.10 -11.35
CA THR A 194 -8.40 19.84 -11.78
C THR A 194 -9.17 18.62 -11.29
N PHE A 195 -9.79 18.71 -10.11
CA PHE A 195 -10.55 17.59 -9.55
C PHE A 195 -11.74 17.22 -10.46
N LEU A 196 -12.44 18.20 -11.01
CA LEU A 196 -13.57 17.94 -11.92
C LEU A 196 -13.13 17.55 -13.34
N ASP A 197 -11.86 17.76 -13.70
CA ASP A 197 -11.28 17.34 -14.99
C ASP A 197 -10.93 15.84 -14.97
N GLY A 198 -10.32 15.35 -13.89
CA GLY A 198 -9.88 13.95 -13.81
C GLY A 198 -9.63 13.40 -12.42
N GLY A 199 -10.14 14.02 -11.35
CA GLY A 199 -9.95 13.55 -9.98
C GLY A 199 -8.54 13.74 -9.40
N TYR A 200 -7.65 14.45 -10.11
CA TYR A 200 -6.30 14.79 -9.64
C TYR A 200 -6.23 16.25 -9.19
N TYR A 201 -5.32 16.55 -8.26
CA TYR A 201 -5.18 17.90 -7.67
C TYR A 201 -3.86 18.09 -6.94
N SER A 202 -3.55 19.34 -6.56
CA SER A 202 -2.41 19.66 -5.73
C SER A 202 -2.80 20.48 -4.51
N VAL A 203 -2.02 20.33 -3.44
CA VAL A 203 -2.20 21.07 -2.19
C VAL A 203 -0.84 21.50 -1.63
N ASN A 204 -0.82 22.62 -0.93
CA ASN A 204 0.33 23.05 -0.15
C ASN A 204 0.33 22.31 1.19
N ILE A 205 1.49 21.79 1.58
CA ILE A 205 1.72 21.13 2.87
C ILE A 205 2.92 21.78 3.58
N ALA A 206 3.12 21.43 4.85
CA ALA A 206 4.22 21.96 5.67
C ALA A 206 4.28 23.50 5.64
N ASP A 207 3.14 24.15 5.91
CA ASP A 207 2.98 25.61 5.89
C ASP A 207 3.43 26.26 4.57
N GLY A 208 3.17 25.58 3.46
CA GLY A 208 3.52 26.04 2.11
C GLY A 208 4.97 25.81 1.70
N LYS A 209 5.80 25.18 2.54
CA LYS A 209 7.20 24.82 2.20
C LYS A 209 7.28 23.71 1.15
N MET A 210 6.26 22.85 1.05
CA MET A 210 6.23 21.73 0.10
C MET A 210 4.86 21.62 -0.58
N ILE A 211 4.83 20.89 -1.69
CA ILE A 211 3.60 20.62 -2.46
C ILE A 211 3.34 19.11 -2.43
N LEU A 212 2.10 18.71 -2.15
CA LEU A 212 1.64 17.33 -2.36
C LEU A 212 0.87 17.28 -3.67
N LEU A 213 1.27 16.37 -4.56
CA LEU A 213 0.63 16.10 -5.84
C LEU A 213 -0.17 14.81 -5.74
N ILE A 214 -1.49 14.91 -5.86
CA ILE A 214 -2.41 13.78 -5.84
C ILE A 214 -2.79 13.46 -7.28
N LEU A 215 -2.34 12.31 -7.77
CA LEU A 215 -2.60 11.84 -9.12
C LEU A 215 -3.80 10.89 -9.13
N ASN A 216 -4.42 10.75 -10.30
CA ASN A 216 -5.36 9.68 -10.60
C ASN A 216 -4.73 8.77 -11.65
N THR A 217 -3.97 7.79 -11.19
CA THR A 217 -3.21 6.87 -12.04
C THR A 217 -4.07 5.83 -12.75
N MET A 218 -5.38 5.78 -12.47
CA MET A 218 -6.33 4.96 -13.23
C MET A 218 -6.36 5.37 -14.71
N TYR A 219 -6.09 6.66 -15.00
CA TYR A 219 -5.94 7.17 -16.37
C TYR A 219 -4.69 6.66 -17.09
N TRP A 220 -3.74 6.05 -16.40
CA TRP A 220 -2.50 5.50 -16.97
C TRP A 220 -2.44 3.98 -16.90
N ASN A 221 -3.31 3.38 -16.09
CA ASN A 221 -3.43 1.94 -15.93
C ASN A 221 -3.76 1.22 -17.25
N ASP A 222 -3.27 -0.02 -17.40
CA ASP A 222 -3.38 -0.86 -18.60
C ASP A 222 -4.75 -1.55 -18.75
N ASN A 223 -5.52 -1.70 -17.67
CA ASN A 223 -6.87 -2.26 -17.67
C ASN A 223 -7.97 -1.22 -18.00
N ARG A 224 -7.62 0.06 -18.17
CA ARG A 224 -8.61 1.07 -18.56
C ARG A 224 -9.12 0.82 -19.98
N TYR A 225 -10.35 1.26 -20.25
CA TYR A 225 -10.91 1.19 -21.60
C TYR A 225 -10.34 2.29 -22.52
N THR A 226 -10.27 1.99 -23.82
CA THR A 226 -9.89 2.96 -24.85
C THR A 226 -11.07 3.88 -25.16
N ASP A 227 -10.91 5.17 -24.90
CA ASP A 227 -11.89 6.21 -25.21
C ASP A 227 -11.19 7.57 -25.39
N PRO A 228 -11.58 8.39 -26.38
CA PRO A 228 -10.91 9.66 -26.65
C PRO A 228 -10.90 10.65 -25.47
N LEU A 229 -11.96 10.67 -24.66
CA LEU A 229 -12.01 11.53 -23.47
C LEU A 229 -11.06 11.03 -22.39
N VAL A 230 -10.98 9.71 -22.18
CA VAL A 230 -10.04 9.10 -21.23
C VAL A 230 -8.60 9.41 -21.62
N GLU A 231 -8.24 9.23 -22.89
CA GLU A 231 -6.91 9.57 -23.41
C GLU A 231 -6.60 11.06 -23.27
N GLN A 232 -7.58 11.93 -23.60
CA GLN A 232 -7.43 13.36 -23.43
C GLN A 232 -7.15 13.76 -21.98
N ILE A 233 -7.88 13.21 -21.01
CA ILE A 233 -7.66 13.49 -19.58
C ILE A 233 -6.32 12.91 -19.11
N ALA A 234 -5.93 11.73 -19.60
CA ALA A 234 -4.63 11.13 -19.29
C ALA A 234 -3.46 12.02 -19.73
N GLU A 235 -3.56 12.60 -20.94
CA GLU A 235 -2.57 13.56 -21.47
C GLU A 235 -2.60 14.90 -20.73
N ASN A 236 -3.78 15.45 -20.46
CA ASN A 236 -3.94 16.67 -19.68
C ASN A 236 -3.28 16.52 -18.30
N GLN A 237 -3.51 15.39 -17.63
CA GLN A 237 -2.91 15.11 -16.32
C GLN A 237 -1.38 14.99 -16.41
N MET A 238 -0.83 14.31 -17.43
CA MET A 238 0.62 14.19 -17.60
C MET A 238 1.28 15.56 -17.86
N GLN A 239 0.64 16.41 -18.68
CA GLN A 239 1.11 17.78 -18.91
C GLN A 239 1.00 18.62 -17.63
N TRP A 240 -0.12 18.53 -16.91
CA TRP A 240 -0.31 19.21 -15.63
C TRP A 240 0.75 18.79 -14.61
N PHE A 241 1.03 17.49 -14.49
CA PHE A 241 2.04 16.94 -13.59
C PHE A 241 3.43 17.51 -13.89
N SER A 242 3.85 17.49 -15.16
CA SER A 242 5.13 18.10 -15.59
C SER A 242 5.20 19.60 -15.23
N ASN A 243 4.10 20.33 -15.41
CA ASN A 243 4.01 21.75 -15.05
C ASN A 243 4.09 21.97 -13.53
N GLN A 244 3.48 21.11 -12.71
CA GLN A 244 3.57 21.20 -11.25
C GLN A 244 5.00 20.93 -10.74
N LEU A 245 5.71 19.96 -11.33
CA LEU A 245 7.11 19.71 -11.00
C LEU A 245 8.01 20.90 -11.35
N GLN A 246 7.78 21.51 -12.53
CA GLN A 246 8.49 22.73 -12.91
C GLN A 246 8.18 23.89 -11.94
N LEU A 247 6.90 24.08 -11.60
CA LEU A 247 6.48 25.10 -10.65
C LEU A 247 7.15 24.95 -9.28
N ALA A 248 7.21 23.71 -8.77
CA ALA A 248 7.89 23.42 -7.51
C ALA A 248 9.38 23.78 -7.59
N LYS A 249 10.04 23.37 -8.68
CA LYS A 249 11.45 23.71 -8.95
C LYS A 249 11.69 25.22 -8.97
N ASP A 250 10.85 25.96 -9.70
CA ASP A 250 10.96 27.42 -9.83
C ASP A 250 10.74 28.15 -8.49
N GLN A 251 9.95 27.54 -7.59
CA GLN A 251 9.71 28.05 -6.23
C GLN A 251 10.71 27.56 -5.19
N GLY A 252 11.70 26.74 -5.57
CA GLY A 252 12.64 26.12 -4.61
C GLY A 252 11.95 25.16 -3.63
N LYS A 253 10.81 24.58 -4.02
CA LYS A 253 10.05 23.60 -3.24
C LYS A 253 10.30 22.19 -3.77
N ARG A 254 10.22 21.22 -2.88
CA ARG A 254 10.17 19.80 -3.19
C ARG A 254 8.74 19.28 -3.09
N VAL A 255 8.48 18.19 -3.80
CA VAL A 255 7.15 17.59 -3.88
C VAL A 255 7.10 16.22 -3.22
N LEU A 256 5.97 15.94 -2.59
CA LEU A 256 5.53 14.58 -2.35
C LEU A 256 4.51 14.21 -3.44
N ILE A 257 4.57 12.99 -3.95
CA ILE A 257 3.61 12.49 -4.95
C ILE A 257 2.82 11.36 -4.30
N MET A 258 1.51 11.30 -4.55
CA MET A 258 0.70 10.17 -4.15
C MET A 258 -0.32 9.79 -5.20
N SER A 259 -0.65 8.50 -5.26
CA SER A 259 -1.77 7.94 -6.02
C SER A 259 -2.07 6.54 -5.46
N HIS A 260 -2.89 5.76 -6.15
CA HIS A 260 -3.21 4.39 -5.77
C HIS A 260 -2.27 3.35 -6.43
N ILE A 261 -2.46 3.07 -7.72
CA ILE A 261 -1.65 2.06 -8.46
C ILE A 261 -0.29 2.66 -8.83
N PRO A 262 0.85 2.01 -8.48
CA PRO A 262 2.20 2.48 -8.81
C PRO A 262 2.57 2.23 -10.28
N PRO A 263 3.59 2.92 -10.81
CA PRO A 263 4.23 2.49 -12.04
C PRO A 263 5.06 1.22 -11.80
N GLY A 264 5.13 0.34 -12.79
CA GLY A 264 5.96 -0.86 -12.74
C GLY A 264 5.15 -2.15 -12.77
N GLY A 265 5.80 -3.25 -12.38
CA GLY A 265 5.24 -4.59 -12.42
C GLY A 265 4.31 -4.90 -11.25
N ASP A 266 3.36 -5.80 -11.49
CA ASP A 266 2.52 -6.40 -10.46
C ASP A 266 3.30 -7.51 -9.72
N PRO A 267 3.53 -7.43 -8.40
CA PRO A 267 4.23 -8.47 -7.67
C PRO A 267 3.45 -9.80 -7.57
N TYR A 268 2.14 -9.81 -7.87
CA TYR A 268 1.33 -11.02 -7.94
C TYR A 268 1.32 -11.67 -9.33
N GLY A 269 1.89 -11.00 -10.33
CA GLY A 269 1.86 -11.44 -11.72
C GLY A 269 3.15 -11.13 -12.47
N TYR A 270 3.12 -11.31 -13.78
CA TYR A 270 4.19 -10.90 -14.69
C TYR A 270 3.76 -9.73 -15.60
N ASN A 271 2.67 -9.05 -15.23
CA ASN A 271 2.09 -7.93 -15.96
C ASN A 271 2.54 -6.60 -15.38
N TYR A 272 2.33 -5.53 -16.14
CA TYR A 272 2.64 -4.16 -15.74
C TYR A 272 1.38 -3.37 -15.51
N PHE A 273 1.37 -2.54 -14.46
CA PHE A 273 0.16 -1.84 -14.08
C PHE A 273 -0.26 -0.75 -15.06
N TRP A 274 0.69 -0.13 -15.78
CA TRP A 274 0.41 1.03 -16.62
C TRP A 274 0.85 0.76 -18.06
N TYR A 275 0.25 1.49 -19.00
CA TYR A 275 0.75 1.48 -20.36
C TYR A 275 2.21 1.99 -20.42
N PRO A 276 3.09 1.33 -21.20
CA PRO A 276 4.52 1.62 -21.22
C PRO A 276 4.88 3.08 -21.50
N GLU A 277 4.12 3.78 -22.34
CA GLU A 277 4.39 5.19 -22.67
C GLU A 277 4.21 6.12 -21.46
N TYR A 278 3.25 5.83 -20.58
CA TYR A 278 3.03 6.61 -19.37
C TYR A 278 4.08 6.30 -18.32
N ILE A 279 4.49 5.03 -18.17
CA ILE A 279 5.63 4.65 -17.30
C ILE A 279 6.88 5.42 -17.73
N LYS A 280 7.22 5.37 -19.02
CA LYS A 280 8.41 6.05 -19.57
C LYS A 280 8.39 7.54 -19.31
N ARG A 281 7.27 8.22 -19.60
CA ARG A 281 7.15 9.67 -19.39
C ARG A 281 7.20 10.02 -17.90
N TYR A 282 6.49 9.27 -17.06
CA TYR A 282 6.48 9.49 -15.62
C TYR A 282 7.87 9.34 -15.00
N VAL A 283 8.54 8.20 -15.25
CA VAL A 283 9.89 7.92 -14.72
C VAL A 283 10.94 8.89 -15.27
N SER A 284 10.82 9.30 -16.53
CA SER A 284 11.70 10.35 -17.10
C SER A 284 11.57 11.69 -16.36
N LEU A 285 10.40 11.97 -15.78
CA LEU A 285 10.17 13.16 -14.96
C LEU A 285 10.67 12.95 -13.52
N THR A 286 10.28 11.85 -12.87
CA THR A 286 10.51 11.63 -11.43
C THR A 286 11.90 11.12 -11.08
N ALA A 287 12.46 10.24 -11.90
CA ALA A 287 13.81 9.70 -11.74
C ALA A 287 14.83 10.44 -12.61
N GLY A 288 14.39 11.14 -13.65
CA GLY A 288 15.22 11.96 -14.53
C GLY A 288 15.15 13.45 -14.21
N LYS A 289 14.39 14.21 -15.01
CA LYS A 289 14.45 15.70 -15.07
C LYS A 289 14.26 16.39 -13.71
N TYR A 290 13.44 15.83 -12.83
CA TYR A 290 13.05 16.44 -11.55
C TYR A 290 13.38 15.54 -10.35
N HIS A 291 14.39 14.65 -10.46
CA HIS A 291 14.78 13.75 -9.38
C HIS A 291 15.18 14.47 -8.07
N ASP A 292 15.67 15.71 -8.17
CA ASP A 292 16.03 16.59 -7.06
C ASP A 292 14.81 17.24 -6.38
N VAL A 293 13.74 17.44 -7.15
CA VAL A 293 12.48 18.04 -6.70
C VAL A 293 11.59 17.01 -6.00
N VAL A 294 11.59 15.75 -6.45
CA VAL A 294 10.78 14.69 -5.83
C VAL A 294 11.41 14.26 -4.49
N ALA A 295 10.67 14.42 -3.40
CA ALA A 295 11.09 14.04 -2.04
C ALA A 295 10.58 12.66 -1.60
N GLY A 296 9.55 12.14 -2.26
CA GLY A 296 9.03 10.81 -2.00
C GLY A 296 7.72 10.57 -2.77
N GLN A 297 7.41 9.30 -2.99
CA GLN A 297 6.20 8.88 -3.70
C GLN A 297 5.46 7.80 -2.90
N PHE A 298 4.14 7.92 -2.78
CA PHE A 298 3.29 7.07 -1.95
C PHE A 298 2.20 6.40 -2.78
N TYR A 299 2.18 5.07 -2.73
CA TYR A 299 1.27 4.22 -3.49
C TYR A 299 0.78 3.05 -2.64
N ALA A 300 -0.15 2.26 -3.17
CA ALA A 300 -0.73 1.10 -2.47
C ALA A 300 -1.20 0.03 -3.47
N HIS A 301 -2.48 -0.37 -3.49
CA HIS A 301 -3.07 -1.34 -4.43
C HIS A 301 -2.65 -2.81 -4.27
N THR A 302 -1.39 -3.08 -3.91
CA THR A 302 -0.89 -4.46 -3.73
C THR A 302 -1.14 -5.01 -2.33
N HIS A 303 -1.72 -4.19 -1.43
CA HIS A 303 -2.02 -4.51 -0.03
C HIS A 303 -0.79 -4.89 0.82
N SER A 304 0.42 -4.65 0.28
CA SER A 304 1.68 -5.11 0.86
C SER A 304 2.57 -3.92 1.26
N ASP A 305 3.31 -4.08 2.36
CA ASP A 305 4.37 -3.15 2.76
C ASP A 305 5.61 -3.36 1.89
N ASP A 306 5.86 -2.45 0.94
CA ASP A 306 6.89 -2.64 -0.08
C ASP A 306 7.58 -1.33 -0.52
N PHE A 307 8.68 -1.45 -1.25
CA PHE A 307 9.48 -0.35 -1.79
C PHE A 307 9.88 -0.66 -3.22
N HIS A 308 9.58 0.24 -4.15
CA HIS A 308 9.96 0.09 -5.55
C HIS A 308 10.96 1.16 -5.97
N LEU A 309 11.89 0.79 -6.84
CA LEU A 309 12.89 1.68 -7.41
C LEU A 309 12.50 2.10 -8.83
N GLN A 310 12.74 3.37 -9.12
CA GLN A 310 12.59 3.94 -10.45
C GLN A 310 13.96 4.40 -10.90
N ILE A 311 14.61 3.61 -11.75
CA ILE A 311 15.93 3.90 -12.27
C ILE A 311 15.87 3.80 -13.79
N LEU A 312 16.39 4.82 -14.46
CA LEU A 312 16.54 4.82 -15.91
C LEU A 312 17.65 3.84 -16.30
N ASP A 313 17.37 2.99 -17.29
CA ASP A 313 18.32 2.04 -17.86
C ASP A 313 18.94 1.05 -16.85
N ALA A 314 18.14 0.59 -15.89
CA ALA A 314 18.60 -0.19 -14.74
C ALA A 314 19.21 -1.57 -15.08
N ALA A 315 18.95 -2.11 -16.27
CA ALA A 315 19.54 -3.38 -16.69
C ALA A 315 20.95 -3.24 -17.31
N ASP A 316 21.41 -2.02 -17.61
CA ASP A 316 22.77 -1.77 -18.07
C ASP A 316 23.62 -1.25 -16.90
N GLU A 317 24.58 -2.04 -16.43
CA GLU A 317 25.41 -1.72 -15.26
C GLU A 317 26.13 -0.37 -15.37
N LYS A 318 26.59 0.00 -16.59
CA LYS A 318 27.31 1.27 -16.79
C LYS A 318 26.35 2.45 -16.86
N ALA A 319 25.19 2.27 -17.48
CA ALA A 319 24.17 3.30 -17.51
C ALA A 319 23.64 3.56 -16.09
N GLU A 320 23.39 2.49 -15.33
CA GLU A 320 22.85 2.59 -13.98
C GLU A 320 23.78 3.33 -13.01
N GLU A 321 25.10 3.12 -13.10
CA GLU A 321 26.09 3.75 -12.21
C GLU A 321 25.99 5.28 -12.22
N VAL A 322 25.62 5.87 -13.35
CA VAL A 322 25.46 7.32 -13.52
C VAL A 322 23.99 7.78 -13.53
N SER A 323 23.04 6.84 -13.43
CA SER A 323 21.61 7.14 -13.46
C SER A 323 21.14 7.84 -12.20
N THR A 324 20.27 8.81 -12.41
CA THR A 324 19.46 9.40 -11.35
C THR A 324 18.30 8.45 -11.02
N LYS A 325 17.83 8.52 -9.78
CA LYS A 325 16.95 7.51 -9.18
C LYS A 325 15.79 8.19 -8.47
N SER A 326 14.65 7.52 -8.48
CA SER A 326 13.52 7.81 -7.59
C SER A 326 13.06 6.55 -6.91
N PHE A 327 12.14 6.68 -5.96
CA PHE A 327 11.62 5.57 -5.18
C PHE A 327 10.13 5.75 -4.88
N VAL A 328 9.49 4.63 -4.63
CA VAL A 328 8.10 4.50 -4.20
C VAL A 328 8.07 3.77 -2.87
N LEU A 329 7.27 4.29 -1.93
CA LEU A 329 6.87 3.59 -0.73
C LEU A 329 5.44 3.09 -0.92
N MET A 330 5.27 1.78 -0.83
CA MET A 330 3.98 1.09 -0.91
C MET A 330 3.42 0.92 0.49
N ALA A 331 2.19 1.36 0.71
CA ALA A 331 1.48 1.07 1.95
C ALA A 331 0.77 -0.30 1.89
N PRO A 332 0.78 -1.06 3.00
CA PRO A 332 -0.14 -2.17 3.16
C PRO A 332 -1.56 -1.67 3.32
N SER A 333 -2.52 -2.58 3.19
CA SER A 333 -3.94 -2.27 3.30
C SER A 333 -4.44 -2.33 4.75
N VAL A 334 -5.58 -1.67 4.99
CA VAL A 334 -6.44 -1.97 6.15
C VAL A 334 -7.24 -3.24 5.88
N SER A 335 -7.72 -3.44 4.64
CA SER A 335 -8.44 -4.65 4.26
C SER A 335 -7.56 -5.91 4.34
N PRO A 336 -7.98 -6.96 5.04
CA PRO A 336 -7.23 -8.22 5.14
C PRO A 336 -7.56 -9.21 4.01
N VAL A 337 -8.22 -8.76 2.93
CA VAL A 337 -8.72 -9.62 1.85
C VAL A 337 -7.62 -10.44 1.16
N TYR A 338 -6.41 -9.90 1.06
CA TYR A 338 -5.26 -10.56 0.43
C TYR A 338 -4.24 -11.11 1.42
N ALA A 339 -4.73 -11.69 2.54
CA ALA A 339 -3.90 -12.41 3.50
C ALA A 339 -2.79 -11.56 4.12
N ASN A 340 -3.14 -10.35 4.54
CA ASN A 340 -2.33 -9.47 5.36
C ASN A 340 -3.11 -9.12 6.64
N ASN A 341 -2.40 -8.66 7.67
CA ASN A 341 -3.04 -7.97 8.78
C ASN A 341 -3.38 -6.52 8.39
N PRO A 342 -4.47 -5.94 8.92
CA PRO A 342 -4.76 -4.52 8.78
C PRO A 342 -3.61 -3.65 9.29
N ALA A 343 -3.29 -2.58 8.58
CA ALA A 343 -2.12 -1.77 8.86
C ALA A 343 -2.26 -0.29 8.48
N PHE A 344 -1.49 0.57 9.15
CA PHE A 344 -1.27 1.98 8.78
C PHE A 344 0.12 2.42 9.24
N ARG A 345 0.61 3.55 8.74
CA ARG A 345 1.92 4.10 9.17
C ARG A 345 1.88 5.59 9.48
N ILE A 346 2.82 6.02 10.31
CA ILE A 346 3.06 7.43 10.66
C ILE A 346 4.39 7.84 10.06
N MET A 347 4.35 8.76 9.10
CA MET A 347 5.51 9.27 8.37
C MET A 347 6.12 10.46 9.10
N SER A 348 7.45 10.59 9.03
CA SER A 348 8.21 11.72 9.57
C SER A 348 8.89 12.49 8.44
N LEU A 349 8.60 13.77 8.35
CA LEU A 349 9.09 14.70 7.32
C LEU A 349 9.85 15.84 7.99
N ASN A 350 11.11 16.07 7.60
CA ASN A 350 11.79 17.30 7.98
C ASN A 350 11.40 18.42 7.02
N THR A 351 10.79 19.48 7.55
CA THR A 351 10.25 20.57 6.72
C THR A 351 11.30 21.60 6.29
N ASP A 352 12.44 21.68 6.97
CA ASP A 352 13.50 22.63 6.63
C ASP A 352 14.35 22.13 5.47
N ILE A 353 14.66 20.84 5.45
CA ILE A 353 15.34 20.19 4.31
C ILE A 353 14.38 19.52 3.32
N GLN A 354 13.06 19.61 3.58
CA GLN A 354 11.99 19.11 2.74
C GLN A 354 12.19 17.64 2.33
N ALA A 355 12.47 16.76 3.30
CA ALA A 355 12.85 15.37 3.05
C ALA A 355 12.21 14.39 4.04
N LEU A 356 11.92 13.18 3.56
CA LEU A 356 11.46 12.09 4.42
C LEU A 356 12.61 11.59 5.30
N VAL A 357 12.30 11.39 6.58
CA VAL A 357 13.29 11.01 7.60
C VAL A 357 13.08 9.58 8.06
N ASP A 358 11.84 9.21 8.37
CA ASP A 358 11.52 7.90 8.94
C ASP A 358 10.01 7.61 8.81
N TYR A 359 9.61 6.40 9.18
CA TYR A 359 8.21 6.11 9.52
C TYR A 359 8.10 5.00 10.57
N ASP A 360 6.99 5.03 11.30
CA ASP A 360 6.58 3.98 12.23
C ASP A 360 5.38 3.22 11.65
N GLN A 361 5.52 1.90 11.51
CA GLN A 361 4.47 1.01 11.02
C GLN A 361 3.67 0.43 12.18
N TYR A 362 2.34 0.38 12.02
CA TYR A 362 1.42 -0.23 12.97
C TYR A 362 0.57 -1.28 12.26
N TYR A 363 0.13 -2.27 13.03
CA TYR A 363 -0.73 -3.33 12.52
C TYR A 363 -1.70 -3.83 13.60
N LEU A 364 -2.81 -4.41 13.16
CA LEU A 364 -3.73 -5.15 14.01
C LEU A 364 -3.57 -6.64 13.71
N ASP A 365 -3.20 -7.42 14.71
CA ASP A 365 -3.18 -8.88 14.58
C ASP A 365 -4.63 -9.39 14.57
N LEU A 366 -5.21 -9.55 13.38
CA LEU A 366 -6.66 -9.71 13.21
C LEU A 366 -7.16 -11.05 13.77
N VAL A 367 -6.34 -12.10 13.63
CA VAL A 367 -6.66 -13.43 14.17
C VAL A 367 -6.72 -13.38 15.69
N ILE A 368 -5.73 -12.77 16.33
CA ILE A 368 -5.70 -12.60 17.80
C ILE A 368 -6.82 -11.66 18.26
N ALA A 369 -7.06 -10.56 17.54
CA ALA A 369 -8.13 -9.62 17.84
C ALA A 369 -9.50 -10.31 17.88
N THR A 370 -9.74 -11.21 16.92
CA THR A 370 -10.98 -11.95 16.80
C THR A 370 -11.10 -13.04 17.87
N GLU A 371 -10.10 -13.91 17.98
CA GLU A 371 -10.10 -15.05 18.91
C GLU A 371 -10.26 -14.60 20.38
N PHE A 372 -9.58 -13.52 20.76
CA PHE A 372 -9.56 -13.04 22.14
C PHE A 372 -10.46 -11.83 22.39
N SER A 373 -11.24 -11.39 21.39
CA SER A 373 -12.07 -10.18 21.46
C SER A 373 -11.32 -8.96 21.99
N ASN A 374 -10.06 -8.80 21.54
CA ASN A 374 -9.13 -7.80 22.04
C ASN A 374 -8.40 -7.10 20.87
N PRO A 375 -9.07 -6.18 20.17
CA PRO A 375 -8.54 -5.54 18.96
C PRO A 375 -7.51 -4.45 19.29
N VAL A 376 -6.32 -4.86 19.73
CA VAL A 376 -5.23 -3.94 20.09
C VAL A 376 -4.30 -3.75 18.90
N TRP A 377 -4.21 -2.51 18.44
CA TRP A 377 -3.21 -2.08 17.46
C TRP A 377 -1.82 -2.06 18.09
N LYS A 378 -0.88 -2.74 17.42
CA LYS A 378 0.50 -2.94 17.85
C LYS A 378 1.45 -2.11 17.00
N PHE A 379 2.52 -1.64 17.63
CA PHE A 379 3.68 -1.15 16.91
C PHE A 379 4.39 -2.32 16.23
N ASP A 380 4.75 -2.16 14.96
CA ASP A 380 5.53 -3.14 14.20
C ASP A 380 7.01 -2.77 14.22
N TYR A 381 7.38 -1.76 13.43
CA TYR A 381 8.77 -1.31 13.32
C TYR A 381 8.88 0.18 12.98
N THR A 382 10.05 0.74 13.31
CA THR A 382 10.53 2.02 12.77
C THR A 382 11.45 1.70 11.59
N PHE A 383 11.20 2.29 10.41
CA PHE A 383 11.95 1.99 9.18
C PHE A 383 13.46 2.05 9.39
N SER A 384 13.96 3.12 10.02
CA SER A 384 15.39 3.29 10.21
C SER A 384 16.06 2.28 11.14
N LYS A 385 15.30 1.66 12.05
CA LYS A 385 15.79 0.62 12.95
C LYS A 385 15.75 -0.75 12.27
N LYS A 386 14.69 -1.02 11.51
CA LYS A 386 14.51 -2.27 10.77
C LYS A 386 15.51 -2.39 9.63
N TYR A 387 15.77 -1.27 8.94
CA TYR A 387 16.68 -1.18 7.79
C TYR A 387 17.76 -0.12 8.06
N PRO A 388 18.81 -0.49 8.83
CA PRO A 388 19.90 0.42 9.18
C PRO A 388 20.68 0.86 7.95
N SER A 389 20.95 2.16 7.86
CA SER A 389 21.83 2.74 6.84
C SER A 389 22.67 3.87 7.40
N LYS A 390 23.79 4.14 6.72
CA LYS A 390 24.57 5.37 6.92
C LYS A 390 23.79 6.59 6.47
N ASN A 391 22.99 6.45 5.41
CA ASN A 391 22.06 7.49 4.98
C ASN A 391 20.87 7.56 5.96
N LYS A 392 20.65 8.74 6.54
CA LYS A 392 19.62 8.94 7.58
C LYS A 392 18.26 9.31 7.02
N LEU A 393 18.20 9.84 5.80
CA LEU A 393 16.95 10.16 5.13
C LEU A 393 16.37 8.92 4.44
N ILE A 394 15.08 8.94 4.14
CA ILE A 394 14.49 8.00 3.20
C ILE A 394 14.59 8.65 1.82
N ASP A 395 15.54 8.19 1.00
CA ASP A 395 15.74 8.63 -0.37
C ASP A 395 16.03 7.44 -1.31
N ALA A 396 16.15 7.71 -2.60
CA ALA A 396 16.34 6.67 -3.61
C ALA A 396 17.62 5.85 -3.39
N ASN A 397 18.71 6.47 -2.91
CA ASN A 397 19.97 5.78 -2.64
C ASN A 397 19.83 4.81 -1.47
N ARG A 398 19.09 5.19 -0.43
CA ARG A 398 18.83 4.31 0.71
C ARG A 398 17.91 3.15 0.36
N ILE A 399 16.88 3.39 -0.46
CA ILE A 399 16.01 2.31 -0.94
C ILE A 399 16.79 1.36 -1.86
N ASP A 400 17.70 1.88 -2.68
CA ASP A 400 18.61 1.06 -3.50
C ASP A 400 19.58 0.23 -2.64
N GLU A 401 20.18 0.83 -1.60
CA GLU A 401 21.00 0.09 -0.62
C GLU A 401 20.20 -1.05 0.03
N LEU A 402 18.97 -0.79 0.49
CA LEU A 402 18.08 -1.80 1.06
C LEU A 402 17.81 -2.91 0.05
N ASN A 403 17.50 -2.56 -1.20
CA ASN A 403 17.21 -3.52 -2.24
C ASN A 403 18.43 -4.42 -2.56
N GLN A 404 19.64 -3.86 -2.63
CA GLN A 404 20.87 -4.63 -2.80
C GLN A 404 21.16 -5.56 -1.60
N GLN A 405 20.83 -5.14 -0.38
CA GLN A 405 20.93 -5.98 0.82
C GLN A 405 19.95 -7.17 0.78
N LEU A 406 18.77 -6.99 0.18
CA LEU A 406 17.77 -8.07 0.05
C LEU A 406 18.26 -9.23 -0.83
N ILE A 407 19.08 -8.97 -1.85
CA ILE A 407 19.56 -10.02 -2.77
C ILE A 407 20.95 -10.55 -2.41
N SER A 408 21.82 -9.75 -1.81
CA SER A 408 23.22 -10.12 -1.54
C SER A 408 23.43 -11.14 -0.42
N GLN A 409 22.43 -11.39 0.42
CA GLN A 409 22.52 -12.34 1.53
C GLN A 409 22.14 -13.78 1.12
N THR A 410 23.05 -14.71 1.38
CA THR A 410 22.88 -16.13 1.07
C THR A 410 22.10 -16.90 2.14
N ASP A 411 22.07 -16.44 3.40
CA ASP A 411 21.33 -17.08 4.49
C ASP A 411 19.80 -16.78 4.44
N GLY A 412 19.42 -15.75 3.69
CA GLY A 412 18.05 -15.29 3.50
C GLY A 412 17.41 -14.66 4.73
N THR A 413 18.16 -14.34 5.80
CA THR A 413 17.58 -13.85 7.06
C THR A 413 16.92 -12.48 6.88
N TYR A 414 17.61 -11.56 6.21
CA TYR A 414 17.07 -10.22 5.94
C TYR A 414 15.87 -10.27 5.01
N TRP A 415 15.94 -11.12 3.97
CA TRP A 415 14.81 -11.37 3.06
C TRP A 415 13.57 -11.89 3.80
N LYS A 416 13.72 -12.91 4.66
CA LYS A 416 12.61 -13.44 5.47
C LYS A 416 11.99 -12.38 6.37
N GLY A 417 12.82 -11.53 7.00
CA GLY A 417 12.35 -10.43 7.84
C GLY A 417 11.60 -9.35 7.07
N TYR A 418 11.99 -9.10 5.81
CA TYR A 418 11.27 -8.21 4.89
C TYR A 418 9.93 -8.82 4.46
N ILE A 419 9.90 -10.10 4.06
CA ILE A 419 8.67 -10.80 3.66
C ILE A 419 7.62 -10.80 4.77
N GLN A 420 8.04 -11.03 6.02
CA GLN A 420 7.14 -10.94 7.17
C GLN A 420 6.55 -9.53 7.35
N SER A 421 7.30 -8.49 7.00
CA SER A 421 6.84 -7.09 7.08
C SER A 421 5.87 -6.79 5.93
N ARG A 422 6.15 -7.32 4.74
CA ARG A 422 5.30 -7.24 3.54
C ARG A 422 3.86 -7.67 3.82
N THR A 423 3.68 -8.74 4.59
CA THR A 423 2.37 -9.26 5.03
C THR A 423 1.94 -8.75 6.40
N THR A 424 2.55 -7.68 6.90
CA THR A 424 2.20 -7.00 8.16
C THR A 424 2.13 -7.94 9.37
N ASN A 425 3.15 -8.79 9.50
CA ASN A 425 3.25 -9.86 10.51
C ASN A 425 2.17 -10.94 10.42
N TYR A 426 1.48 -11.07 9.29
CA TYR A 426 0.70 -12.26 8.95
C TYR A 426 1.58 -13.33 8.29
N GLN A 427 1.07 -14.55 8.21
CA GLN A 427 1.76 -15.67 7.55
C GLN A 427 1.93 -15.37 6.05
N PRO A 428 3.17 -15.37 5.52
CA PRO A 428 3.37 -15.14 4.10
C PRO A 428 2.80 -16.29 3.26
N SER A 429 2.19 -15.94 2.13
CA SER A 429 1.83 -16.91 1.10
C SER A 429 3.09 -17.44 0.40
N ASP A 430 2.94 -18.49 -0.41
CA ASP A 430 4.01 -18.91 -1.31
C ASP A 430 4.38 -17.75 -2.25
N TYR A 431 5.68 -17.54 -2.45
CA TYR A 431 6.22 -16.50 -3.33
C TYR A 431 7.53 -16.97 -3.96
N ASP A 432 7.87 -16.40 -5.11
CA ASP A 432 9.20 -16.55 -5.70
C ASP A 432 10.04 -15.30 -5.39
N ARG A 433 11.19 -15.53 -4.75
CA ARG A 433 12.11 -14.47 -4.32
C ARG A 433 12.62 -13.64 -5.49
N LEU A 434 12.96 -14.28 -6.63
CA LEU A 434 13.68 -13.61 -7.71
C LEU A 434 12.76 -12.72 -8.57
N PRO A 435 11.58 -13.18 -9.02
CA PRO A 435 10.57 -12.33 -9.64
C PRO A 435 10.15 -11.17 -8.74
N LEU A 436 9.91 -11.43 -7.45
CA LEU A 436 9.54 -10.37 -6.51
C LEU A 436 10.64 -9.31 -6.39
N TYR A 437 11.90 -9.73 -6.25
CA TYR A 437 13.04 -8.81 -6.29
C TYR A 437 13.09 -8.00 -7.59
N CYS A 438 12.90 -8.66 -8.74
CA CYS A 438 12.92 -8.00 -10.04
C CYS A 438 11.80 -6.94 -10.16
N VAL A 439 10.57 -7.24 -9.72
CA VAL A 439 9.45 -6.26 -9.75
C VAL A 439 9.78 -5.03 -8.89
N MET A 440 10.35 -5.23 -7.71
CA MET A 440 10.73 -4.11 -6.82
C MET A 440 11.86 -3.25 -7.41
N ARG A 441 12.73 -3.84 -8.23
CA ARG A 441 13.95 -3.21 -8.75
C ARG A 441 13.74 -2.50 -10.09
N TYR A 442 12.91 -3.08 -10.96
CA TYR A 442 12.81 -2.72 -12.36
C TYR A 442 11.42 -2.21 -12.70
N VAL A 443 11.32 -0.91 -12.97
CA VAL A 443 10.07 -0.23 -13.34
C VAL A 443 9.71 -0.38 -14.81
N PHE A 444 10.60 -0.91 -15.65
CA PHE A 444 10.36 -1.15 -17.08
C PHE A 444 10.30 -2.63 -17.39
N GLU A 445 9.31 -3.03 -18.18
CA GLU A 445 9.05 -4.43 -18.55
C GLU A 445 10.27 -5.12 -19.17
N GLU A 446 10.95 -4.43 -20.08
CA GLU A 446 12.14 -4.95 -20.75
C GLU A 446 13.27 -5.26 -19.76
N ASP A 447 13.45 -4.45 -18.72
CA ASP A 447 14.50 -4.64 -17.73
C ASP A 447 14.12 -5.71 -16.70
N PHE A 448 12.85 -5.78 -16.33
CA PHE A 448 12.32 -6.89 -15.55
C PHE A 448 12.52 -8.24 -16.26
N ALA A 449 12.23 -8.32 -17.56
CA ALA A 449 12.42 -9.53 -18.34
C ALA A 449 13.90 -9.99 -18.32
N LYS A 450 14.85 -9.06 -18.51
CA LYS A 450 16.29 -9.34 -18.41
C LYS A 450 16.69 -9.83 -17.02
N CYS A 451 16.17 -9.20 -15.95
CA CYS A 451 16.40 -9.63 -14.57
C CYS A 451 15.93 -11.07 -14.35
N HIS A 452 14.71 -11.36 -14.78
CA HIS A 452 14.11 -12.66 -14.62
C HIS A 452 14.87 -13.76 -15.41
N GLU A 453 15.31 -13.47 -16.64
CA GLU A 453 16.14 -14.40 -17.43
C GLU A 453 17.50 -14.67 -16.79
N LYS A 454 18.17 -13.63 -16.27
CA LYS A 454 19.46 -13.75 -15.58
C LYS A 454 19.39 -14.76 -14.43
N PHE A 455 18.31 -14.70 -13.65
CA PHE A 455 18.12 -15.56 -12.50
C PHE A 455 17.62 -16.96 -12.85
N LYS A 456 16.83 -17.13 -13.93
CA LYS A 456 16.46 -18.45 -14.47
C LYS A 456 17.66 -19.28 -14.92
N MET A 457 18.70 -18.64 -15.48
CA MET A 457 19.90 -19.36 -15.90
C MET A 457 20.79 -19.80 -14.73
N GLN A 458 20.65 -19.18 -13.56
CA GLN A 458 21.54 -19.41 -12.43
C GLN A 458 21.20 -20.70 -11.65
N ASP A 459 19.93 -21.15 -11.68
CA ASP A 459 19.50 -22.45 -11.14
C ASP A 459 20.05 -23.66 -11.91
N CYS A 460 20.48 -23.47 -13.16
CA CYS A 460 21.09 -24.52 -13.98
C CYS A 460 22.63 -24.55 -13.91
N ALA A 461 23.29 -23.54 -13.32
CA ALA A 461 24.73 -23.33 -13.44
C ALA A 461 25.57 -23.77 -12.21
N THR A 462 24.95 -24.37 -11.17
CA THR A 462 25.67 -24.81 -9.96
C THR A 462 25.95 -26.32 -9.89
N SER A 463 26.14 -27.00 -11.02
CA SER A 463 26.87 -28.28 -11.05
C SER A 463 28.27 -28.07 -11.62
N SER A 464 29.28 -28.01 -10.73
CA SER A 464 30.69 -27.77 -11.10
C SER A 464 31.25 -28.73 -12.15
N PRO A 465 32.27 -28.29 -12.92
CA PRO A 465 33.01 -29.13 -13.86
C PRO A 465 34.15 -29.85 -13.13
N SER A 466 34.21 -31.19 -13.21
CA SER A 466 35.45 -32.01 -13.34
C SER A 466 35.20 -33.50 -13.02
N ARG A 467 35.00 -34.33 -14.03
CA ARG A 467 35.90 -35.45 -14.40
C ARG A 467 35.33 -36.19 -15.61
N VAL A 468 36.17 -36.23 -16.65
CA VAL A 468 36.01 -37.05 -17.84
C VAL A 468 35.93 -38.53 -17.44
N VAL A 469 34.94 -39.26 -17.94
CA VAL A 469 35.08 -40.42 -18.86
C VAL A 469 33.67 -41.00 -19.13
N LEU A 470 33.30 -40.94 -20.42
CA LEU A 470 32.41 -41.82 -21.22
C LEU A 470 31.12 -42.37 -20.58
N ASP A 471 29.96 -41.90 -21.03
CA ASP A 471 29.18 -42.57 -22.09
C ASP A 471 27.94 -41.73 -22.47
N SER A 472 27.56 -41.78 -23.73
CA SER A 472 26.47 -41.03 -24.35
C SER A 472 25.10 -41.66 -24.11
N SER A 473 24.15 -40.92 -23.55
CA SER A 473 22.72 -40.95 -23.95
C SER A 473 21.89 -39.96 -23.13
N ILE A 474 21.36 -38.95 -23.83
CA ILE A 474 20.57 -37.85 -23.29
C ILE A 474 19.07 -38.16 -23.47
N CYS A 475 18.33 -37.90 -22.40
CA CYS A 475 16.88 -37.68 -22.27
C CYS A 475 15.91 -38.75 -22.79
N SER A 476 15.18 -39.38 -21.86
CA SER A 476 13.89 -40.00 -22.13
C SER A 476 12.94 -39.82 -20.94
N SER A 477 11.88 -39.04 -21.15
CA SER A 477 10.70 -38.99 -20.28
C SER A 477 9.97 -40.34 -20.29
N PRO A 478 9.16 -40.67 -19.27
CA PRO A 478 8.09 -41.64 -19.45
C PRO A 478 6.70 -41.00 -19.30
N ARG A 479 5.90 -41.15 -20.36
CA ARG A 479 4.45 -41.42 -20.27
C ARG A 479 4.25 -42.89 -19.88
N PRO A 480 3.03 -43.31 -19.51
CA PRO A 480 2.26 -44.05 -20.51
C PRO A 480 0.77 -43.68 -20.57
N SER A 481 0.27 -43.60 -21.79
CA SER A 481 -1.15 -43.70 -22.16
C SER A 481 -1.41 -45.07 -22.77
N THR A 482 -2.51 -45.73 -22.38
CA THR A 482 -3.02 -46.96 -23.01
C THR A 482 -3.81 -46.65 -24.29
N SER A 483 -3.65 -47.52 -25.28
CA SER A 483 -4.10 -47.44 -26.67
C SER A 483 -5.44 -48.13 -26.97
N ALA A 484 -6.19 -47.60 -27.93
CA ALA A 484 -6.89 -48.29 -29.03
C ALA A 484 -7.61 -47.19 -29.86
N GLY A 485 -7.70 -47.13 -31.20
CA GLY A 485 -7.31 -47.97 -32.32
C GLY A 485 -8.15 -47.51 -33.53
N ASN A 486 -7.55 -47.55 -34.73
CA ASN A 486 -8.14 -47.47 -36.09
C ASN A 486 -8.46 -46.13 -36.80
N THR A 487 -7.47 -45.69 -37.58
CA THR A 487 -7.41 -45.57 -39.06
C THR A 487 -8.65 -45.15 -39.89
N LYS A 488 -8.54 -44.02 -40.63
CA LYS A 488 -8.27 -43.91 -42.10
C LYS A 488 -8.71 -42.55 -42.69
N GLY A 489 -7.87 -41.97 -43.56
CA GLY A 489 -8.31 -41.32 -44.81
C GLY A 489 -8.43 -39.78 -44.89
N HIS A 490 -7.39 -39.15 -45.43
CA HIS A 490 -7.29 -37.82 -46.06
C HIS A 490 -8.21 -37.62 -47.30
N PRO A 491 -8.30 -36.43 -47.97
CA PRO A 491 -8.23 -35.02 -47.52
C PRO A 491 -9.28 -34.12 -48.29
N PRO A 492 -9.07 -32.83 -48.69
CA PRO A 492 -9.96 -31.74 -48.30
C PRO A 492 -10.67 -31.03 -49.48
N VAL A 493 -11.77 -30.29 -49.22
CA VAL A 493 -12.29 -29.31 -50.20
C VAL A 493 -12.83 -28.05 -49.49
N THR A 494 -12.31 -26.94 -49.98
CA THR A 494 -12.66 -25.52 -49.83
C THR A 494 -14.11 -25.17 -50.19
N THR A 495 -14.73 -24.20 -49.52
CA THR A 495 -15.12 -22.86 -50.06
C THR A 495 -16.30 -22.21 -49.32
N LYS A 496 -16.03 -20.96 -48.89
CA LYS A 496 -16.80 -19.71 -49.05
C LYS A 496 -18.31 -19.62 -48.72
N SER A 497 -18.57 -18.54 -47.97
CA SER A 497 -19.69 -17.56 -48.12
C SER A 497 -21.07 -18.03 -47.66
N ASN A 498 -21.99 -17.19 -47.19
CA ASN A 498 -22.04 -15.78 -46.83
C ASN A 498 -23.36 -15.59 -46.08
N THR A 499 -23.42 -14.56 -45.23
CA THR A 499 -24.58 -13.71 -44.92
C THR A 499 -25.90 -14.29 -44.39
N GLU A 500 -26.19 -13.87 -43.16
CA GLU A 500 -27.43 -13.21 -42.69
C GLU A 500 -28.80 -13.70 -43.17
N LYS A 501 -29.64 -14.09 -42.21
CA LYS A 501 -30.81 -13.30 -41.76
C LYS A 501 -31.69 -14.14 -40.83
N GLY A 502 -32.31 -13.46 -39.86
CA GLY A 502 -33.67 -13.82 -39.45
C GLY A 502 -33.82 -14.22 -38.00
N ALA A 503 -34.09 -13.22 -37.16
CA ALA A 503 -34.74 -13.39 -35.87
C ALA A 503 -36.05 -14.18 -35.99
N LYS A 504 -36.35 -15.04 -35.00
CA LYS A 504 -37.66 -15.09 -34.35
C LYS A 504 -37.67 -15.96 -33.08
N THR A 505 -38.08 -15.28 -32.03
CA THR A 505 -38.55 -15.72 -30.72
C THR A 505 -39.51 -16.90 -30.77
N ILE A 506 -39.30 -17.94 -29.94
CA ILE A 506 -40.37 -18.77 -29.38
C ILE A 506 -40.05 -19.09 -27.92
N LYS A 507 -40.92 -18.60 -27.02
CA LYS A 507 -41.04 -19.07 -25.63
C LYS A 507 -41.48 -20.55 -25.63
N LYS A 508 -40.85 -21.41 -24.84
CA LYS A 508 -41.59 -22.49 -24.17
C LYS A 508 -40.91 -22.97 -22.88
N LYS A 509 -41.78 -23.08 -21.89
CA LYS A 509 -41.67 -23.45 -20.49
C LYS A 509 -41.65 -24.98 -20.37
N VAL A 510 -40.70 -25.58 -19.65
CA VAL A 510 -40.75 -26.96 -19.09
C VAL A 510 -39.92 -26.91 -17.79
N ARG A 511 -40.55 -26.82 -16.61
CA ARG A 511 -40.98 -27.91 -15.70
C ARG A 511 -39.85 -28.81 -15.19
N GLN A 512 -39.71 -28.78 -13.86
CA GLN A 512 -38.95 -29.68 -12.98
C GLN A 512 -39.24 -31.15 -13.28
N ASP A 513 -38.22 -31.99 -13.06
CA ASP A 513 -38.40 -33.24 -12.33
C ASP A 513 -37.13 -33.60 -11.55
N PHE A 514 -37.39 -34.14 -10.35
CA PHE A 514 -36.45 -34.63 -9.35
C PHE A 514 -35.74 -35.90 -9.81
N ALA A 515 -34.46 -36.06 -9.46
CA ALA A 515 -33.86 -37.36 -9.22
C ALA A 515 -32.78 -37.28 -8.14
N THR A 516 -33.01 -38.07 -7.10
CA THR A 516 -32.20 -38.32 -5.92
C THR A 516 -30.92 -39.11 -6.24
N SER A 517 -29.79 -38.71 -5.66
CA SER A 517 -28.68 -39.64 -5.37
C SER A 517 -27.82 -39.15 -4.20
N THR A 518 -27.94 -39.83 -3.07
CA THR A 518 -26.95 -39.85 -1.97
C THR A 518 -25.62 -40.43 -2.44
N PRO A 519 -24.51 -39.97 -1.85
CA PRO A 519 -23.45 -40.92 -1.48
C PRO A 519 -23.02 -40.78 0.00
N SER A 520 -23.19 -41.90 0.69
CA SER A 520 -22.25 -42.56 1.60
C SER A 520 -21.22 -41.73 2.37
N ARG A 521 -21.42 -41.73 3.69
CA ARG A 521 -20.44 -41.47 4.75
C ARG A 521 -19.12 -42.19 4.50
N VAL A 522 -18.02 -41.45 4.54
CA VAL A 522 -16.70 -41.98 4.90
C VAL A 522 -16.40 -41.49 6.31
N VAL A 523 -16.35 -42.44 7.24
CA VAL A 523 -15.84 -42.26 8.60
C VAL A 523 -14.32 -42.31 8.49
N LEU A 524 -13.63 -41.24 8.88
CA LEU A 524 -12.20 -41.28 9.14
C LEU A 524 -11.95 -41.16 10.64
N ASP A 525 -11.27 -42.19 11.11
CA ASP A 525 -10.93 -42.54 12.47
C ASP A 525 -9.93 -41.54 13.07
N SER A 526 -10.25 -41.07 14.25
CA SER A 526 -9.43 -40.19 15.08
C SER A 526 -8.38 -41.02 15.83
N SER A 527 -7.11 -40.89 15.46
CA SER A 527 -6.00 -41.42 16.26
C SER A 527 -4.96 -40.34 16.59
N ILE A 528 -5.09 -39.85 17.83
CA ILE A 528 -4.04 -39.76 18.86
C ILE A 528 -2.70 -39.14 18.45
N CYS A 529 -2.46 -37.92 18.93
CA CYS A 529 -1.14 -37.46 19.35
C CYS A 529 -1.29 -36.59 20.61
N SER A 530 -1.21 -37.25 21.77
CA SER A 530 -1.11 -36.64 23.10
C SER A 530 0.34 -36.26 23.38
N PHE A 531 0.62 -35.01 23.75
CA PHE A 531 1.87 -34.65 24.44
C PHE A 531 1.55 -33.93 25.78
N PRO A 532 2.41 -34.11 26.80
CA PRO A 532 2.03 -34.02 28.21
C PRO A 532 2.06 -32.59 28.77
N ARG A 533 1.13 -32.32 29.70
CA ARG A 533 1.23 -31.23 30.68
C ARG A 533 2.31 -31.55 31.73
N PRO A 534 3.08 -30.57 32.20
CA PRO A 534 3.63 -30.57 33.54
C PRO A 534 2.73 -29.79 34.49
N SER A 535 2.44 -30.37 35.66
CA SER A 535 1.69 -29.75 36.75
C SER A 535 2.55 -29.56 38.00
N THR A 536 2.37 -28.40 38.65
CA THR A 536 2.67 -28.04 40.06
C THR A 536 4.14 -27.84 40.46
N SER A 537 4.54 -26.86 41.28
CA SER A 537 3.95 -26.32 42.53
C SER A 537 4.44 -24.87 42.79
N ALA A 538 3.56 -23.92 43.16
CA ALA A 538 3.17 -23.46 44.51
C ALA A 538 4.19 -22.58 45.27
N GLY A 539 3.78 -21.34 45.56
CA GLY A 539 4.48 -20.41 46.46
C GLY A 539 3.64 -19.15 46.76
N ASN A 540 2.92 -19.18 47.88
CA ASN A 540 2.07 -18.12 48.46
C ASN A 540 2.76 -16.75 48.62
N THR A 541 2.02 -15.64 48.54
CA THR A 541 1.70 -14.80 49.72
C THR A 541 0.80 -13.57 49.44
N LYS A 542 -0.22 -13.45 50.31
CA LYS A 542 -0.83 -12.24 50.92
C LYS A 542 -1.62 -11.24 50.07
N GLY A 543 -2.91 -11.17 50.37
CA GLY A 543 -3.83 -10.10 49.93
C GLY A 543 -4.09 -9.02 50.99
N HIS A 544 -4.83 -7.99 50.58
CA HIS A 544 -5.84 -7.23 51.34
C HIS A 544 -6.57 -6.21 50.42
N PRO A 545 -7.73 -5.63 50.81
CA PRO A 545 -9.01 -5.73 50.10
C PRO A 545 -9.49 -4.42 49.41
N PRO A 546 -10.68 -4.38 48.77
CA PRO A 546 -11.08 -3.28 47.89
C PRO A 546 -11.81 -2.13 48.62
N VAL A 547 -11.62 -0.92 48.11
CA VAL A 547 -12.32 0.31 48.55
C VAL A 547 -13.61 0.47 47.75
N ALA A 548 -14.73 0.57 48.48
CA ALA A 548 -16.03 0.95 47.96
C ALA A 548 -16.15 2.48 47.87
N THR A 549 -16.69 3.00 46.78
CA THR A 549 -17.21 4.38 46.71
C THR A 549 -18.70 4.39 46.39
N LYS A 550 -19.40 5.10 47.29
CA LYS A 550 -20.84 5.28 47.37
C LYS A 550 -21.38 6.08 46.18
N SER A 551 -22.56 5.68 45.75
CA SER A 551 -23.53 6.52 45.05
C SER A 551 -24.00 7.67 45.95
N ASN A 552 -24.06 8.88 45.41
CA ASN A 552 -24.91 9.94 45.92
C ASN A 552 -25.58 10.64 44.74
N THR A 553 -26.87 10.33 44.61
CA THR A 553 -27.88 11.13 43.93
C THR A 553 -28.09 12.43 44.70
N GLU A 554 -28.09 13.58 44.01
CA GLU A 554 -28.84 14.74 44.48
C GLU A 554 -29.53 15.47 43.33
N LYS A 555 -30.83 15.69 43.55
CA LYS A 555 -31.76 16.37 42.67
C LYS A 555 -31.66 17.88 42.85
N GLY A 556 -31.66 18.59 41.73
CA GLY A 556 -32.56 19.74 41.51
C GLY A 556 -32.11 21.11 42.00
N ALA A 557 -31.99 22.05 41.06
CA ALA A 557 -32.82 23.27 41.04
C ALA A 557 -32.57 24.07 39.75
N LYS A 558 -33.66 24.30 38.99
CA LYS A 558 -33.77 25.34 37.96
C LYS A 558 -33.78 26.71 38.65
N THR A 559 -33.08 27.72 38.11
CA THR A 559 -33.71 29.02 37.75
C THR A 559 -32.79 30.01 37.01
N LYS A 560 -33.38 30.63 35.97
CA LYS A 560 -33.20 32.01 35.40
C LYS A 560 -31.89 32.31 34.63
N ARG A 561 -31.96 32.50 33.29
CA ARG A 561 -32.18 33.79 32.55
C ARG A 561 -31.18 34.87 33.03
N ARG A 562 -30.33 35.53 32.22
CA ARG A 562 -30.54 36.21 30.92
C ARG A 562 -29.18 36.84 30.50
N LYS A 563 -28.91 36.95 29.18
CA LYS A 563 -28.11 37.97 28.44
C LYS A 563 -26.77 38.44 29.05
N TRP A 564 -25.66 38.21 28.34
CA TRP A 564 -25.19 39.04 27.20
C TRP A 564 -24.50 38.14 26.18
#